data_AF-B1YFF0-F1
#
_entry.id   AF-B1YFF0-F1
#
_cell.length_a   1.000
_cell.length_b   1.000
_cell.length_c   1.000
_cell.angle_alpha   90.00
_cell.angle_beta   90.00
_cell.angle_gamma   90.00
#
_symmetry.space_group_name_H-M   'P 1'
#
loop_
_entity.id
_entity.type
_entity.pdbx_description
1 polymer ?
#
loop_
_entity_poly.entity_id
_entity_poly.type
_entity_poly.pdbx_seq_one_letter_code
_entity_poly.pdbx_strand_id
1 'polypeptide(L)' 'MDLINRKWFNNVIHLLGFFLMVTAYCDLWKRPKTRGPKWIWGILIFLVNYLGPIGYLIWGRHVPPPKITSRAN' A
#
# COMPACT_ATOMS: atom_id res chain seq x y z
N MET A 1 -22.22 20.39 25.50
CA MET A 1 -22.29 20.91 24.12
C MET A 1 -21.27 20.15 23.26
N ASP A 2 -21.28 18.80 23.30
CA ASP A 2 -20.09 18.01 22.88
C ASP A 2 -20.39 16.84 21.93
N LEU A 3 -21.67 16.59 21.65
CA LEU A 3 -22.12 15.50 20.76
C LEU A 3 -22.14 15.93 19.28
N ILE A 4 -22.32 17.22 19.00
CA ILE A 4 -22.35 17.78 17.64
C ILE A 4 -20.95 17.88 17.04
N ASN A 5 -19.94 18.24 17.83
CA ASN A 5 -18.57 18.44 17.33
C ASN A 5 -17.91 17.10 16.95
N ARG A 6 -18.04 16.05 17.79
CA ARG A 6 -17.41 14.75 17.52
C ARG A 6 -17.98 14.03 16.30
N LYS A 7 -19.29 14.13 16.05
CA LYS A 7 -19.91 13.47 14.88
C LYS A 7 -19.38 14.05 13.57
N TRP A 8 -19.28 15.37 13.48
CA TRP A 8 -18.78 16.03 12.27
C TRP A 8 -17.30 15.71 12.02
N PHE A 9 -16.48 15.76 13.07
CA PHE A 9 -15.05 15.46 12.96
C PHE A 9 -14.79 14.02 12.47
N ASN A 10 -15.52 13.05 13.03
CA ASN A 10 -15.41 11.65 12.60
C ASN A 10 -15.86 11.46 11.15
N ASN A 11 -16.93 12.14 10.73
CA ASN A 11 -17.43 12.06 9.36
C ASN A 11 -16.40 12.62 8.36
N VAL A 12 -15.72 13.71 8.70
CA VAL A 12 -14.67 14.32 7.87
C VAL A 12 -13.48 13.37 7.68
N ILE A 13 -13.01 12.73 8.76
CA ILE A 13 -11.90 11.76 8.69
C ILE A 13 -12.27 10.57 7.80
N HIS A 14 -13.50 10.04 7.92
CA HIS A 14 -13.96 8.92 7.08
C HIS A 14 -14.09 9.32 5.61
N LEU A 15 -14.61 10.51 5.32
CA LEU A 15 -14.71 11.03 3.95
C LEU A 15 -13.33 11.18 3.29
N LEU A 16 -12.36 11.70 4.03
CA LEU A 16 -10.99 11.87 3.54
C LEU A 16 -10.31 10.52 3.29
N GLY A 17 -10.44 9.57 4.23
CA GLY A 17 -9.91 8.20 4.07
C GLY A 17 -10.53 7.48 2.87
N PHE A 18 -11.84 7.63 2.67
CA PHE A 18 -12.55 7.05 1.54
C PHE A 18 -12.06 7.63 0.20
N PHE A 19 -11.89 8.96 0.11
CA PHE A 19 -11.33 9.61 -1.08
C PHE A 19 -9.90 9.13 -1.38
N LEU A 20 -9.05 9.03 -0.36
CA LEU A 20 -7.67 8.57 -0.52
C LEU A 20 -7.62 7.13 -1.05
N MET A 21 -8.49 6.27 -0.52
CA MET A 21 -8.59 4.87 -0.93
C MET A 21 -9.05 4.74 -2.40
N VAL A 22 -10.07 5.50 -2.81
CA VAL A 22 -10.54 5.53 -4.20
C VAL A 22 -9.44 6.02 -5.14
N THR A 23 -8.71 7.07 -4.74
CA THR A 23 -7.64 7.65 -5.56
C THR A 23 -6.47 6.68 -5.71
N ALA A 24 -6.08 5.98 -4.65
CA ALA A 24 -5.05 4.95 -4.67
C ALA A 24 -5.44 3.75 -5.55
N TYR A 25 -6.70 3.32 -5.50
CA TYR A 25 -7.21 2.26 -6.37
C TYR A 25 -7.21 2.67 -7.85
N CYS A 26 -7.59 3.91 -8.14
CA CYS A 26 -7.56 4.47 -9.48
C CYS A 26 -6.11 4.59 -10.02
N ASP A 27 -5.16 5.02 -9.18
CA ASP A 27 -3.73 5.06 -9.52
C ASP A 27 -3.19 3.65 -9.82
N LEU A 28 -3.58 2.66 -9.01
CA LEU A 28 -3.20 1.27 -9.21
C LEU A 28 -3.70 0.72 -10.56
N TRP A 29 -4.94 1.05 -10.93
CA TRP A 29 -5.51 0.62 -12.21
C TRP A 29 -4.80 1.29 -13.40
N LYS A 30 -4.42 2.56 -13.26
CA LYS A 30 -3.68 3.30 -14.29
C LYS A 30 -2.25 2.80 -14.50
N ARG A 31 -1.62 2.13 -13.53
CA ARG A 31 -0.23 1.65 -13.67
C ARG A 31 -0.16 0.33 -14.45
N PRO A 32 0.56 0.29 -15.60
CA PRO A 32 0.65 -0.92 -16.42
C PRO A 32 1.60 -1.99 -15.84
N LYS A 33 2.62 -1.59 -15.06
CA LYS A 33 3.57 -2.49 -14.39
C LYS A 33 3.65 -2.18 -12.90
N THR A 34 3.19 -3.11 -12.07
CA THR A 34 3.36 -3.09 -10.61
C THR A 34 4.45 -4.09 -10.24
N ARG A 35 5.24 -3.82 -9.18
CA ARG A 35 6.28 -4.74 -8.67
C ARG A 35 5.62 -5.92 -7.93
N GLY A 36 4.82 -6.72 -8.65
CA GLY A 36 4.02 -7.83 -8.14
C GLY A 36 2.62 -7.91 -8.77
N PRO A 37 1.85 -8.98 -8.47
CA PRO A 37 0.47 -9.16 -8.96
C PRO A 37 -0.45 -7.99 -8.59
N LYS A 38 -1.20 -7.45 -9.56
CA LYS A 38 -2.06 -6.25 -9.36
C LYS A 38 -3.11 -6.43 -8.25
N TRP A 39 -3.64 -7.64 -8.09
CA TRP A 39 -4.62 -7.97 -7.05
C TRP A 39 -4.04 -7.87 -5.62
N ILE A 40 -2.74 -8.15 -5.43
CA ILE A 40 -2.07 -8.01 -4.13
C ILE A 40 -2.03 -6.54 -3.70
N TRP A 41 -1.80 -5.62 -4.62
CA TRP A 41 -1.85 -4.19 -4.32
C TRP A 41 -3.26 -3.69 -4.01
N GLY A 42 -4.29 -4.24 -4.67
CA GLY A 42 -5.69 -3.94 -4.32
C GLY A 42 -6.04 -4.42 -2.91
N ILE A 43 -5.63 -5.64 -2.54
CA ILE A 43 -5.76 -6.18 -1.18
C ILE A 43 -4.96 -5.31 -0.20
N LEU A 44 -3.74 -4.90 -0.56
CA LEU A 44 -2.91 -4.05 0.27
C LEU A 44 -3.57 -2.70 0.53
N ILE A 45 -4.06 -1.98 -0.48
CA ILE A 45 -4.76 -0.69 -0.31
C ILE A 45 -6.01 -0.85 0.58
N PHE A 46 -6.68 -2.00 0.53
CA PHE A 46 -7.82 -2.33 1.35
C PHE A 46 -7.44 -2.67 2.81
N LEU A 47 -6.32 -3.36 3.02
CA LEU A 47 -5.84 -3.85 4.33
C LEU A 47 -4.93 -2.82 5.04
N VAL A 48 -4.32 -1.92 4.29
CA VAL A 48 -3.29 -0.99 4.72
C VAL A 48 -3.87 0.40 4.83
N ASN A 49 -4.44 0.68 5.99
CA ASN A 49 -4.19 1.96 6.63
C ASN A 49 -2.98 1.86 7.59
N TYR A 50 -2.61 0.66 8.04
CA TYR A 50 -1.51 0.40 8.98
C TYR A 50 -0.54 -0.74 8.59
N LEU A 51 -0.95 -1.65 7.70
CA LEU A 51 -0.22 -2.90 7.41
C LEU A 51 0.82 -2.79 6.27
N GLY A 52 0.98 -1.62 5.66
CA GLY A 52 1.87 -1.37 4.51
C GLY A 52 3.34 -1.53 4.84
N PRO A 53 3.79 -0.99 5.98
CA PRO A 53 5.13 -1.24 6.48
C PRO A 53 5.39 -2.73 6.76
N ILE A 54 4.37 -3.43 7.29
CA ILE A 54 4.47 -4.86 7.64
C ILE A 54 4.61 -5.72 6.37
N GLY A 55 3.83 -5.43 5.32
CA GLY A 55 3.98 -6.10 4.02
C GLY A 55 5.35 -5.85 3.37
N TYR A 56 5.88 -4.62 3.47
CA TYR A 56 7.20 -4.27 2.93
C TYR A 56 8.34 -5.01 3.64
N LEU A 57 8.26 -5.15 4.96
CA LEU A 57 9.25 -5.89 5.75
C LEU A 57 9.25 -7.40 5.46
N ILE A 58 8.08 -7.98 5.17
CA ILE A 58 7.96 -9.42 4.89
C ILE A 58 8.42 -9.73 3.46
N TRP A 59 8.05 -8.91 2.47
CA TRP A 59 8.28 -9.23 1.05
C TRP A 59 9.45 -8.49 0.40
N GLY A 60 9.94 -7.40 0.98
CA GLY A 60 10.88 -6.47 0.33
C GLY A 60 12.34 -6.92 0.32
N ARG A 61 12.73 -7.88 1.15
CA ARG A 61 14.12 -8.35 1.23
C ARG A 61 14.45 -9.33 0.11
N HIS A 62 14.64 -8.80 -1.11
CA HIS A 62 15.32 -9.54 -2.17
C HIS A 62 16.79 -9.66 -1.79
N VAL A 63 17.22 -10.85 -1.37
CA VAL A 63 18.64 -11.16 -1.20
C VAL A 63 19.20 -11.29 -2.61
N PRO A 64 20.13 -10.42 -3.06
CA PRO A 64 20.72 -10.55 -4.38
C PRO A 64 21.33 -11.96 -4.49
N PRO A 65 21.06 -12.71 -5.58
CA PRO A 65 21.71 -14.00 -5.77
C PRO A 65 23.23 -13.79 -5.71
N PRO A 66 23.97 -14.70 -5.04
CA PRO A 66 25.41 -14.57 -4.92
C PRO A 66 26.00 -14.42 -6.32
N LYS A 67 26.76 -13.34 -6.54
CA LYS A 67 27.52 -13.17 -7.77
C LYS A 67 28.56 -14.29 -7.80
N ILE A 68 28.26 -15.36 -8.55
CA ILE A 68 29.27 -16.35 -8.93
C ILE A 68 30.25 -15.59 -9.82
N THR A 69 31.33 -15.11 -9.21
CA THR A 69 32.46 -14.57 -9.94
C THR A 69 33.11 -15.74 -10.66
N SER A 70 32.67 -15.96 -11.90
CA SER A 70 33.37 -16.79 -12.87
C SER A 70 34.73 -16.13 -13.13
N ARG A 71 35.69 -16.39 -12.25
CA ARG A 71 37.10 -16.14 -12.52
C ARG A 71 37.59 -17.28 -13.39
N ALA A 72 37.32 -17.12 -14.68
CA ALA A 72 37.88 -17.91 -15.75
C ALA A 72 39.28 -17.37 -16.07
N ASN A 73 40.31 -17.91 -15.41
CA ASN A 73 41.72 -17.88 -15.81
C ASN A 73 42.62 -18.43 -14.71
#